data_AF-A0A075G4Y4-F1
#
_entry.id   AF-A0A075G4Y4-F1
#
_cell.length_a   1.000
_cell.length_b   1.000
_cell.length_c   1.000
_cell.angle_alpha   90.00
_cell.angle_beta   90.00
_cell.angle_gamma   90.00
#
_symmetry.space_group_name_H-M   'P 1'
#
loop_
_entity.id
_entity.type
_entity.pdbx_description
1 polymer ?
#
loop_
_entity_poly.entity_id
_entity_poly.type
_entity_poly.pdbx_seq_one_letter_code
_entity_poly.pdbx_strand_id
1 'polypeptide(L)'
;MESDVLLMLSNLEILNIRLDGLKETYGVTDNIELCLGTNEEGEKLGCRGRVVGNKVYIFEGNLDEALEILNHEFMEFVIAPMTDEFNKVQSTDRKLFNEMSRAFSNVYIELANRVTYESKEKAIDNLVKGLPKELKRVTES
;
A
#
# COMPACT_ATOMS: atom_id res chain seq x y z
N MET A 1 11.08 -43.62 -14.74
CA MET A 1 9.81 -43.68 -13.97
C MET A 1 10.06 -43.91 -12.48
N GLU A 2 10.47 -45.10 -12.00
CA GLU A 2 10.76 -45.27 -10.55
C GLU A 2 11.92 -44.37 -10.04
N SER A 3 12.96 -44.20 -10.86
CA SER A 3 14.12 -43.34 -10.52
C SER A 3 13.76 -41.85 -10.39
N ASP A 4 12.79 -41.37 -11.18
CA ASP A 4 12.43 -39.94 -11.21
C ASP A 4 11.55 -39.57 -10.01
N VAL A 5 10.68 -40.50 -9.59
CA VAL A 5 9.86 -40.36 -8.38
C VAL A 5 10.73 -40.36 -7.12
N LEU A 6 11.73 -41.24 -7.05
CA LEU A 6 12.70 -41.27 -5.94
C LEU A 6 13.50 -39.97 -5.84
N LEU A 7 13.94 -39.42 -6.98
CA LEU A 7 14.65 -38.14 -7.02
C LEU A 7 13.75 -36.98 -6.56
N MET A 8 12.49 -36.94 -7.02
CA MET A 8 11.52 -35.93 -6.58
C MET A 8 11.24 -35.99 -5.07
N LEU A 9 11.10 -37.19 -4.51
CA LEU A 9 10.90 -37.38 -3.07
C LEU A 9 12.13 -36.91 -2.27
N SER A 10 13.34 -37.24 -2.73
CA SER A 10 14.58 -36.80 -2.09
C SER A 10 14.74 -35.27 -2.14
N ASN A 11 14.42 -34.64 -3.27
CA ASN A 11 14.43 -33.18 -3.39
C ASN A 11 13.40 -32.54 -2.46
N LEU A 12 12.19 -33.12 -2.36
CA LEU A 12 11.15 -32.63 -1.47
C LEU A 12 11.59 -32.66 0.00
N GLU A 13 12.26 -33.72 0.44
CA GLU A 13 12.80 -33.82 1.80
C GLU A 13 13.83 -32.72 2.10
N ILE A 14 14.78 -32.50 1.19
CA ILE A 14 15.82 -31.46 1.35
C ILE A 14 15.19 -30.06 1.40
N LEU A 15 14.23 -29.80 0.52
CA LEU A 15 13.53 -28.51 0.47
C LEU A 15 12.68 -28.28 1.73
N ASN A 16 12.04 -29.32 2.29
CA ASN A 16 11.33 -29.20 3.55
C ASN A 16 12.27 -28.88 4.73
N ILE A 17 13.43 -29.54 4.80
CA ILE A 17 14.46 -29.23 5.81
C ILE A 17 14.88 -27.75 5.68
N ARG A 18 15.07 -27.28 4.45
CA ARG A 18 15.42 -25.87 4.21
C ARG A 18 14.29 -24.92 4.64
N LEU A 19 13.03 -25.25 4.31
CA LEU A 19 11.86 -24.47 4.70
C LEU A 19 11.74 -24.38 6.23
N ASP A 20 11.94 -25.48 6.95
CA ASP A 20 11.92 -25.49 8.41
C ASP A 20 13.04 -24.61 9.01
N GLY A 21 14.26 -24.68 8.45
CA GLY A 21 15.35 -23.80 8.86
C GLY A 21 15.07 -22.31 8.60
N LEU A 22 14.38 -21.98 7.50
CA LEU A 22 13.92 -20.62 7.23
C LEU A 22 12.85 -20.19 8.26
N LYS A 23 11.84 -21.04 8.50
CA LYS A 23 10.79 -20.76 9.49
C LYS A 23 11.37 -20.51 10.88
N GLU A 24 12.35 -21.31 11.30
CA GLU A 24 13.06 -21.11 12.57
C GLU A 24 13.81 -19.78 12.59
N THR A 25 14.59 -19.49 11.53
CA THR A 25 15.39 -18.26 11.42
C THR A 25 14.54 -16.99 11.50
N TYR A 26 13.37 -17.00 10.86
CA TYR A 26 12.47 -15.84 10.78
C TYR A 26 11.32 -15.88 11.80
N GLY A 27 11.27 -16.90 12.68
CA GLY A 27 10.24 -17.04 13.70
C GLY A 27 8.82 -17.27 13.15
N VAL A 28 8.69 -17.85 11.96
CA VAL A 28 7.41 -18.10 11.30
C VAL A 28 6.78 -19.39 11.84
N THR A 29 5.62 -19.27 12.48
CA THR A 29 4.88 -20.41 13.04
C THR A 29 3.80 -20.95 12.12
N ASP A 30 3.54 -20.27 11.01
CA ASP A 30 2.53 -20.65 10.03
C ASP A 30 2.80 -22.03 9.41
N ASN A 31 1.72 -22.74 9.10
CA ASN A 31 1.80 -24.02 8.40
C ASN A 31 1.97 -23.78 6.89
N ILE A 32 3.22 -23.65 6.46
CA ILE A 32 3.58 -23.51 5.05
C ILE A 32 3.73 -24.91 4.43
N GLU A 33 2.96 -25.18 3.37
CA GLU A 33 3.02 -26.42 2.61
C GLU A 33 3.90 -26.23 1.36
N LEU A 34 4.88 -27.11 1.18
CA LEU A 34 5.71 -27.12 -0.02
C LEU A 34 5.08 -28.03 -1.09
N CYS A 35 4.91 -27.50 -2.31
CA CYS A 35 4.36 -28.23 -3.44
C CYS A 35 5.37 -28.26 -4.60
N LEU A 36 5.76 -29.45 -5.04
CA LEU A 36 6.57 -29.60 -6.25
C LEU A 36 5.65 -29.73 -7.46
N GLY A 37 5.92 -28.91 -8.47
CA GLY A 37 5.33 -29.04 -9.80
C GLY A 37 6.39 -29.38 -10.83
N THR A 38 5.95 -29.53 -12.07
CA THR A 38 6.82 -29.82 -13.21
C THR A 38 7.29 -28.53 -13.88
N ASN A 39 8.44 -28.57 -14.55
CA ASN A 39 8.94 -27.44 -15.35
C ASN A 39 7.91 -27.00 -16.42
N GLU A 40 7.15 -27.94 -17.01
CA GLU A 40 6.07 -27.61 -17.96
C GLU A 40 4.93 -26.79 -17.34
N GLU A 41 4.59 -27.04 -16.08
CA GLU A 41 3.59 -26.23 -15.36
C GLU A 41 4.13 -24.83 -15.09
N GLY A 42 5.40 -24.73 -14.70
CA GLY A 42 6.08 -23.44 -14.53
C GLY A 42 6.12 -22.62 -15.81
N GLU A 43 6.46 -23.24 -16.95
CA GLU A 43 6.46 -22.58 -18.27
C GLU A 43 5.07 -22.06 -18.66
N LYS A 44 4.02 -22.86 -18.43
CA LYS A 44 2.63 -22.43 -18.70
C LYS A 44 2.22 -21.23 -17.86
N LEU A 45 2.70 -21.15 -16.62
CA LEU A 45 2.43 -20.04 -15.70
C LEU A 45 3.39 -18.86 -15.90
N GLY A 46 4.49 -19.06 -16.63
CA GLY A 46 5.55 -18.06 -16.82
C GLY A 46 6.37 -17.81 -15.55
N CYS A 47 6.47 -18.76 -14.63
CA CYS A 47 7.22 -18.62 -13.38
C CYS A 47 7.92 -19.93 -12.96
N ARG A 48 8.95 -19.81 -12.11
CA ARG A 48 9.73 -20.96 -11.60
C ARG A 48 9.37 -21.32 -10.15
N GLY A 49 8.80 -20.37 -9.43
CA GLY A 49 8.20 -20.53 -8.12
C GLY A 49 6.94 -19.68 -8.02
N ARG A 50 6.13 -19.94 -7.00
CA ARG A 50 4.99 -19.09 -6.66
C ARG A 50 4.49 -19.33 -5.25
N VAL A 51 4.14 -18.26 -4.52
CA VAL A 51 3.34 -18.33 -3.30
C VAL A 51 1.84 -18.21 -3.60
N VAL A 52 1.02 -19.13 -3.07
CA VAL A 52 -0.45 -19.04 -3.08
C VAL A 52 -1.01 -19.43 -1.71
N GLY A 53 -1.50 -18.44 -0.96
CA GLY A 53 -1.98 -18.66 0.40
C GLY A 53 -0.83 -19.14 1.29
N ASN A 54 -1.00 -20.30 1.93
CA ASN A 54 0.03 -20.94 2.76
C ASN A 54 0.85 -21.98 2.00
N LYS A 55 0.81 -21.98 0.66
CA LYS A 55 1.52 -22.94 -0.18
C LYS A 55 2.63 -22.27 -0.97
N VAL A 56 3.81 -22.88 -0.97
CA VAL A 56 4.95 -22.49 -1.79
C VAL A 56 5.13 -23.54 -2.89
N TYR A 57 4.95 -23.13 -4.13
CA TYR A 57 5.13 -23.97 -5.31
C TYR A 57 6.53 -23.78 -5.88
N ILE A 58 7.19 -24.88 -6.22
CA ILE A 58 8.47 -24.89 -6.93
C ILE A 58 8.31 -25.74 -8.19
N PHE A 59 8.59 -25.15 -9.34
CA PHE A 59 8.48 -25.79 -10.66
C PHE A 59 9.85 -26.09 -11.26
N GLU A 60 10.90 -26.12 -10.44
CA GLU A 60 12.27 -26.37 -10.86
C GLU A 60 12.74 -27.77 -10.45
N GLY A 61 13.25 -28.52 -11.42
CA GLY A 61 13.76 -29.88 -11.23
C GLY A 61 15.21 -29.93 -10.73
N ASN A 62 16.00 -28.88 -10.96
CA ASN A 62 17.33 -28.75 -10.39
C ASN A 62 17.26 -28.34 -8.90
N LEU A 63 17.88 -29.12 -8.01
CA LEU A 63 17.80 -28.89 -6.57
C LEU A 63 18.41 -27.56 -6.12
N ASP A 64 19.57 -27.17 -6.67
CA ASP A 64 20.26 -25.94 -6.26
C ASP A 64 19.41 -24.72 -6.62
N GLU A 65 18.85 -24.72 -7.83
CA GLU A 65 17.96 -23.66 -8.29
C GLU A 65 16.63 -23.67 -7.54
N ALA A 66 16.08 -24.85 -7.23
CA ALA A 66 14.89 -25.01 -6.39
C ALA A 66 15.09 -24.43 -4.98
N LEU A 67 16.28 -24.59 -4.39
CA LEU A 67 16.62 -24.00 -3.09
C LEU A 67 16.68 -22.47 -3.14
N GLU A 68 17.24 -21.90 -4.21
CA GLU A 68 17.23 -20.46 -4.43
C GLU A 68 15.81 -19.91 -4.58
N ILE A 69 14.98 -20.59 -5.36
CA ILE A 69 13.57 -20.25 -5.54
C ILE A 69 12.82 -20.35 -4.20
N LEU A 70 13.02 -21.42 -3.43
CA LEU A 70 12.42 -21.55 -2.10
C LEU A 70 12.75 -20.37 -1.20
N ASN A 71 14.02 -19.95 -1.16
CA ASN A 71 14.43 -18.80 -0.37
C ASN A 71 13.71 -17.52 -0.85
N HIS A 72 13.63 -17.31 -2.16
CA HIS A 72 12.95 -16.15 -2.75
C HIS A 72 11.46 -16.10 -2.40
N GLU A 73 10.73 -17.18 -2.69
CA GLU A 73 9.28 -17.28 -2.45
C GLU A 73 8.96 -17.21 -0.95
N PHE A 74 9.79 -17.80 -0.09
CA PHE A 74 9.62 -17.67 1.36
C PHE A 74 9.75 -16.21 1.82
N MET A 75 10.70 -15.46 1.27
CA MET A 75 10.82 -14.04 1.58
C MET A 75 9.61 -13.25 1.09
N GLU A 76 9.05 -13.59 -0.08
CA GLU A 76 7.78 -12.99 -0.52
C GLU A 76 6.64 -13.28 0.45
N PHE A 77 6.52 -14.53 0.93
CA PHE A 77 5.51 -14.91 1.93
C PHE A 77 5.63 -14.07 3.22
N VAL A 78 6.85 -13.83 3.69
CA VAL A 78 7.11 -13.06 4.93
C VAL A 78 6.92 -11.54 4.71
N ILE A 79 7.42 -11.01 3.60
CA ILE A 79 7.49 -9.56 3.36
C ILE A 79 6.20 -9.00 2.77
N ALA A 80 5.50 -9.74 1.92
CA ALA A 80 4.32 -9.22 1.23
C ALA A 80 3.22 -8.73 2.19
N PRO A 81 2.85 -9.47 3.26
CA PRO A 81 1.87 -8.99 4.23
C PRO A 81 2.30 -7.69 4.92
N MET A 82 3.58 -7.55 5.28
CA MET A 82 4.10 -6.33 5.90
C MET A 82 4.08 -5.15 4.93
N THR A 83 4.42 -5.39 3.67
CA THR A 83 4.44 -4.36 2.63
C THR A 83 3.02 -3.86 2.33
N ASP A 84 2.04 -4.76 2.30
CA ASP A 84 0.63 -4.42 2.11
C ASP A 84 0.08 -3.59 3.28
N GLU A 85 0.38 -3.97 4.52
CA GLU A 85 0.00 -3.18 5.69
C GLU A 85 0.68 -1.80 5.70
N PHE A 86 1.97 -1.74 5.36
CA PHE A 86 2.68 -0.47 5.24
C PHE A 86 2.06 0.44 4.16
N ASN A 87 1.71 -0.12 3.01
CA ASN A 87 1.02 0.59 1.93
C ASN A 87 -0.37 1.09 2.36
N LYS A 88 -1.12 0.29 3.14
CA LYS A 88 -2.41 0.72 3.71
C LYS A 88 -2.24 1.89 4.68
N VAL A 89 -1.26 1.83 5.58
CA VAL A 89 -0.94 2.93 6.52
C VAL A 89 -0.57 4.19 5.74
N GLN A 90 0.34 4.09 4.77
CA GLN A 90 0.74 5.24 3.93
C GLN A 90 -0.44 5.84 3.15
N SER A 91 -1.36 5.01 2.65
CA SER A 91 -2.56 5.47 1.97
C SER A 91 -3.52 6.22 2.91
N THR A 92 -3.56 5.81 4.19
CA THR A 92 -4.39 6.43 5.23
C THR A 92 -3.82 7.77 5.65
N ASP A 93 -2.50 7.85 5.87
CA ASP A 93 -1.82 9.11 6.19
C ASP A 93 -1.99 10.14 5.09
N ARG A 94 -1.91 9.71 3.82
CA ARG A 94 -2.14 10.60 2.67
C ARG A 94 -3.57 11.11 2.60
N LYS A 95 -4.57 10.28 2.94
CA LYS A 95 -5.98 10.73 3.04
C LYS A 95 -6.14 11.73 4.16
N LEU A 96 -5.60 11.43 5.34
CA LEU A 96 -5.68 12.31 6.52
C LEU A 96 -5.03 13.67 6.24
N PHE A 97 -3.85 13.68 5.62
CA PHE A 97 -3.18 14.92 5.21
C PHE A 97 -4.04 15.74 4.24
N ASN A 98 -4.63 15.10 3.23
CA ASN A 98 -5.50 15.78 2.26
C ASN A 98 -6.77 16.36 2.91
N GLU A 99 -7.36 15.64 3.87
CA GLU A 99 -8.53 16.11 4.62
C GLU A 99 -8.19 17.30 5.51
N MET A 100 -7.08 17.23 6.26
CA MET A 100 -6.59 18.38 7.04
C MET A 100 -6.30 19.58 6.14
N SER A 101 -5.61 19.37 5.02
CA SER A 101 -5.27 20.45 4.08
C SER A 101 -6.51 21.12 3.49
N ARG A 102 -7.57 20.35 3.17
CA ARG A 102 -8.88 20.89 2.77
C ARG A 102 -9.56 21.66 3.90
N ALA A 103 -9.56 21.13 5.12
CA ALA A 103 -10.15 21.80 6.27
C ALA A 103 -9.46 23.16 6.53
N PHE A 104 -8.13 23.19 6.52
CA PHE A 104 -7.36 24.43 6.64
C PHE A 104 -7.63 25.40 5.48
N SER A 105 -7.71 24.90 4.25
CA SER A 105 -8.01 25.73 3.07
C SER A 105 -9.39 26.37 3.17
N ASN A 106 -10.40 25.63 3.61
CA ASN A 106 -11.76 26.14 3.79
C ASN A 106 -11.80 27.23 4.86
N VAL A 107 -11.15 27.02 6.02
CA VAL A 107 -11.05 28.03 7.08
C VAL A 107 -10.33 29.29 6.58
N TYR A 108 -9.24 29.12 5.83
CA TYR A 108 -8.50 30.24 5.26
C TYR A 108 -9.35 31.05 4.27
N ILE A 109 -10.07 30.38 3.37
CA ILE A 109 -10.96 31.03 2.39
C ILE A 109 -12.09 31.79 3.09
N GLU A 110 -12.72 31.20 4.11
CA GLU A 110 -13.77 31.87 4.89
C GLU A 110 -13.25 33.13 5.59
N LEU A 111 -12.08 33.06 6.22
CA LEU A 111 -11.44 34.21 6.85
C LEU A 111 -11.08 35.30 5.83
N ALA A 112 -10.48 34.93 4.70
CA ALA A 112 -10.13 35.88 3.64
C ALA A 112 -11.37 36.58 3.08
N ASN A 113 -12.46 35.84 2.87
CA ASN A 113 -13.73 36.40 2.42
C ASN A 113 -14.33 37.36 3.46
N ARG A 114 -14.32 36.99 4.75
CA ARG A 114 -14.78 37.88 5.84
C ARG A 114 -14.00 39.18 5.89
N VAL A 115 -12.67 39.12 5.90
CA VAL A 115 -11.82 40.31 5.93
C VAL A 115 -12.10 41.18 4.71
N THR A 116 -12.25 40.58 3.53
CA THR A 116 -12.57 41.32 2.30
C THR A 116 -13.93 42.00 2.39
N TYR A 117 -14.93 41.34 2.96
CA TYR A 117 -16.26 41.89 3.17
C TYR A 117 -16.26 43.07 4.15
N GLU A 118 -15.62 42.90 5.32
CA GLU A 118 -15.47 43.94 6.33
C GLU A 118 -14.70 45.16 5.80
N SER A 119 -13.69 44.92 4.95
CA SER A 119 -12.92 45.97 4.30
C SER A 119 -13.80 46.79 3.33
N LYS A 120 -14.67 46.10 2.57
CA LYS A 120 -15.62 46.73 1.65
C LYS A 120 -16.70 47.50 2.40
N GLU A 121 -17.25 46.97 3.50
CA GLU A 121 -18.20 47.70 4.36
C GLU A 121 -17.60 48.98 4.91
N LYS A 122 -16.38 48.92 5.48
CA LYS A 122 -15.69 50.12 5.98
C LYS A 122 -15.46 51.17 4.89
N ALA A 123 -15.15 50.73 3.67
CA ALA A 123 -14.98 51.64 2.53
C ALA A 123 -16.30 52.32 2.15
N ILE A 124 -17.42 51.58 2.15
CA ILE A 124 -18.76 52.12 1.88
C ILE A 124 -19.16 53.11 2.98
N ASP A 125 -18.98 52.77 4.25
CA ASP A 125 -19.27 53.65 5.39
C ASP A 125 -18.54 54.98 5.32
N ASN A 126 -17.26 54.95 4.92
CA ASN A 126 -16.45 56.15 4.77
C ASN A 126 -16.92 57.02 3.59
N LEU A 127 -17.32 56.39 2.48
CA LEU A 127 -17.92 57.08 1.34
C LEU A 127 -19.25 57.76 1.74
N VAL A 128 -20.14 57.04 2.42
CA VAL A 128 -21.44 57.57 2.88
C VAL A 128 -21.25 58.74 3.85
N LYS A 129 -20.30 58.65 4.79
CA LYS A 129 -20.00 59.75 5.72
C LYS A 129 -19.50 61.01 5.01
N GLY A 130 -18.71 60.86 3.95
CA GLY A 130 -18.17 61.95 3.14
C GLY A 130 -19.14 62.59 2.14
N LEU A 131 -20.36 62.03 1.95
CA LEU A 131 -21.32 62.58 0.99
C LEU A 131 -21.86 63.97 1.41
N PRO A 132 -22.06 64.89 0.45
CA PRO A 132 -22.77 66.15 0.66
C PRO A 132 -24.18 65.92 1.23
N LYS A 133 -24.64 66.80 2.13
CA LYS A 133 -25.92 66.66 2.88
C LYS A 133 -27.15 66.40 2.01
N GLU A 134 -27.15 66.86 0.77
CA GLU A 134 -28.27 66.74 -0.18
C GLU A 134 -28.47 65.30 -0.69
N LEU A 135 -27.40 64.51 -0.76
CA LEU A 135 -27.42 63.12 -1.23
C LEU A 135 -27.70 62.11 -0.10
N LYS A 136 -27.45 62.47 1.16
CA LYS A 136 -27.74 61.60 2.33
C LYS A 136 -29.23 61.34 2.55
N ARG A 137 -30.11 62.25 2.13
CA ARG A 137 -31.57 62.14 2.33
C ARG A 137 -32.25 61.06 1.49
N VAL A 138 -31.62 60.58 0.41
CA VAL A 138 -32.20 59.57 -0.50
C VAL A 138 -31.91 58.14 -0.01
N THR A 139 -30.91 57.94 0.84
CA THR A 139 -30.50 56.63 1.35
C THR A 139 -31.18 56.20 2.66
N GLU A 140 -31.98 57.07 3.29
CA GLU A 140 -32.65 56.81 4.59
C GLU A 140 -34.19 56.65 4.47
N SER A 141 -34.75 56.65 3.26
CA SER A 141 -36.17 56.40 2.96
C SER A 141 -36.37 55.03 2.32
#